data_AF-A0AAE1DKY3-F1
#
_entry.id   AF-A0AAE1DKY3-F1
#
_cell.length_a   1.000
_cell.length_b   1.000
_cell.length_c   1.000
_cell.angle_alpha   90.00
_cell.angle_beta   90.00
_cell.angle_gamma   90.00
#
_symmetry.space_group_name_H-M   'P 1'
#
loop_
_entity.id
_entity.type
_entity.pdbx_description
1 polymer ?
#
loop_
_entity_poly.entity_id
_entity_poly.type
_entity_poly.pdbx_seq_one_letter_code
_entity_poly.pdbx_strand_id
1 'polypeptide(L)'
;MTRAGDCMVLSCRALRNTPAAVICVALSVLQMASLDYYLVSMLSIKQLGWIAADAINLGFLMFVIVQARSALQQQQQQQQDPGSSTVYTLGWISWLLMNMSVSAKVSVFILHDMDKLEEEARTFWSANTLKTTIALGAGIFLLLLTTQHDASLGSEGRRYIEELTGTVVYDILDTVEIFDTLLDLEEREILWHPLEEAILAVAVVNLLLPTVPLFTLARTQFGRKKLHKRLIYLHKFLVVLIVNVPNLVVRMVLWHGHSVGISPFTLKNVVLISLTAYECYEHKKMKFNLHEKEKNKPTCGSDIECGNDSSSSITATTFIAIPVNFTNAIPPRPLSPFLFHARHRP
;
A
#
# COMPACT_ATOMS: atom_id res chain seq x y z
N MET A 1 -27.48 35.94 12.61
CA MET A 1 -26.52 35.16 13.43
C MET A 1 -26.43 33.74 12.87
N THR A 2 -25.64 33.49 11.81
CA THR A 2 -25.47 32.11 11.24
C THR A 2 -24.13 31.91 10.55
N ARG A 3 -23.56 32.94 9.91
CA ARG A 3 -22.30 32.83 9.15
C ARG A 3 -21.08 32.34 9.95
N ALA A 4 -20.97 32.72 11.21
CA ALA A 4 -19.88 32.28 12.09
C ALA A 4 -20.07 30.83 12.57
N GLY A 5 -21.30 30.42 12.87
CA GLY A 5 -21.63 29.04 13.25
C GLY A 5 -21.42 28.07 12.10
N ASP A 6 -21.83 28.45 10.89
CA ASP A 6 -21.61 27.64 9.69
C ASP A 6 -20.12 27.52 9.35
N CYS A 7 -19.35 28.61 9.48
CA CYS A 7 -17.91 28.60 9.28
C CYS A 7 -17.18 27.75 10.34
N MET A 8 -17.66 27.76 11.58
CA MET A 8 -17.09 26.96 12.67
C MET A 8 -17.42 25.47 12.51
N VAL A 9 -18.63 25.14 12.05
CA VAL A 9 -19.03 23.76 11.72
C VAL A 9 -18.28 23.24 10.49
N LEU A 10 -18.11 24.06 9.45
CA LEU A 10 -17.27 23.75 8.28
C LEU A 10 -15.81 23.56 8.68
N SER A 11 -15.27 24.42 9.55
CA SER A 11 -13.90 24.31 10.06
C SER A 11 -13.73 23.09 10.96
N CYS A 12 -14.68 22.75 11.83
CA CYS A 12 -14.65 21.52 12.63
C CYS A 12 -14.77 20.24 11.78
N ARG A 13 -15.58 20.27 10.70
CA ARG A 13 -15.67 19.14 9.74
C ARG A 13 -14.38 19.00 8.93
N ALA A 14 -13.79 20.11 8.51
CA ALA A 14 -12.48 20.14 7.87
C ALA A 14 -11.40 19.63 8.82
N LEU A 15 -11.40 20.07 10.09
CA LEU A 15 -10.43 19.68 11.11
C LEU A 15 -10.46 18.18 11.42
N ARG A 16 -11.66 17.57 11.36
CA ARG A 16 -11.87 16.13 11.56
C ARG A 16 -11.29 15.26 10.43
N ASN A 17 -11.26 15.75 9.19
CA ASN A 17 -10.70 15.04 8.03
C ASN A 17 -9.30 15.55 7.65
N THR A 18 -8.77 16.58 8.33
CA THR A 18 -7.43 17.10 8.08
C THR A 18 -6.24 16.30 8.60
N PRO A 19 -6.30 15.51 9.69
CA PRO A 19 -5.09 14.99 10.33
C PRO A 19 -4.35 14.02 9.40
N ALA A 20 -5.06 13.20 8.63
CA ALA A 20 -4.43 12.23 7.72
C ALA A 20 -3.53 12.90 6.67
N ALA A 21 -3.95 14.03 6.06
CA ALA A 21 -3.10 14.68 5.06
C ALA A 21 -1.95 15.46 5.70
N VAL A 22 -2.16 16.08 6.87
CA VAL A 22 -1.07 16.76 7.59
C VAL A 22 0.00 15.73 7.99
N ILE A 23 -0.41 14.58 8.51
CA ILE A 23 0.51 13.48 8.85
C ILE A 23 1.16 12.94 7.58
N CYS A 24 0.42 12.76 6.46
CA CYS A 24 0.99 12.32 5.19
C CYS A 24 2.14 13.21 4.72
N VAL A 25 1.90 14.53 4.75
CA VAL A 25 2.89 15.53 4.33
C VAL A 25 4.07 15.56 5.30
N ALA A 26 3.80 15.53 6.61
CA ALA A 26 4.85 15.50 7.62
C ALA A 26 5.76 14.27 7.50
N LEU A 27 5.18 13.07 7.31
CA LEU A 27 5.95 11.85 7.10
C LEU A 27 6.71 11.87 5.78
N SER A 28 6.15 12.47 4.73
CA SER A 28 6.84 12.62 3.44
C SER A 28 8.05 13.54 3.56
N VAL A 29 7.90 14.67 4.25
CA VAL A 29 9.00 15.60 4.55
C VAL A 29 10.07 14.89 5.39
N LEU A 30 9.66 14.16 6.43
CA LEU A 30 10.58 13.41 7.27
C LEU A 30 11.37 12.38 6.43
N GLN A 31 10.68 11.59 5.61
CA GLN A 31 11.33 10.60 4.75
C GLN A 31 12.34 11.23 3.78
N MET A 32 11.94 12.31 3.10
CA MET A 32 12.80 13.02 2.15
C MET A 32 14.02 13.65 2.82
N ALA A 33 13.81 14.35 3.94
CA ALA A 33 14.89 14.99 4.71
C ALA A 33 15.87 13.98 5.30
N SER A 34 15.38 12.83 5.78
CA SER A 34 16.23 11.75 6.27
C SER A 34 17.14 11.20 5.16
N LEU A 35 16.63 10.96 3.96
CA LEU A 35 17.44 10.47 2.83
C LEU A 35 18.46 11.51 2.35
N ASP A 36 18.08 12.80 2.30
CA ASP A 36 19.01 13.88 1.96
C ASP A 36 20.14 14.00 2.98
N TYR A 37 19.81 13.86 4.26
CA TYR A 37 20.82 13.85 5.33
C TYR A 37 21.86 12.75 5.08
N TYR A 38 21.44 11.52 4.77
CA TYR A 38 22.36 10.42 4.45
C TYR A 38 23.23 10.70 3.22
N LEU A 39 22.64 11.22 2.15
CA LEU A 39 23.39 11.52 0.92
C LEU A 39 24.43 12.62 1.12
N VAL A 40 24.12 13.63 1.95
CA VAL A 40 25.04 14.74 2.23
C VAL A 40 26.13 14.33 3.22
N SER A 41 25.77 13.58 4.27
CA SER A 41 26.74 13.16 5.30
C SER A 41 27.75 12.14 4.77
N MET A 42 27.30 11.16 3.97
CA MET A 42 28.14 10.05 3.53
C MET A 42 28.86 10.33 2.20
N LEU A 43 28.19 11.01 1.27
CA LEU A 43 28.66 11.15 -0.11
C LEU A 43 29.35 12.49 -0.36
N SER A 44 28.59 13.59 -0.48
CA SER A 44 29.14 14.93 -0.67
C SER A 44 28.06 16.02 -0.62
N ILE A 45 28.48 17.26 -0.36
CA ILE A 45 27.63 18.46 -0.41
C ILE A 45 26.97 18.66 -1.78
N LYS A 46 27.51 18.08 -2.87
CA LYS A 46 26.91 18.20 -4.21
C LYS A 46 25.54 17.52 -4.31
N GLN A 47 25.27 16.54 -3.44
CA GLN A 47 23.96 15.87 -3.37
C GLN A 47 22.84 16.77 -2.82
N LEU A 48 23.16 17.99 -2.36
CA LEU A 48 22.15 18.98 -1.98
C LEU A 48 21.19 19.34 -3.14
N GLY A 49 21.56 19.06 -4.39
CA GLY A 49 20.67 19.21 -5.55
C GLY A 49 19.36 18.42 -5.44
N TRP A 50 19.32 17.33 -4.66
CA TRP A 50 18.11 16.55 -4.43
C TRP A 50 17.00 17.33 -3.70
N ILE A 51 17.35 18.37 -2.93
CA ILE A 51 16.37 19.25 -2.27
C ILE A 51 15.43 19.90 -3.30
N ALA A 52 15.92 20.23 -4.48
CA ALA A 52 15.09 20.80 -5.54
C ALA A 52 14.04 19.80 -6.05
N ALA A 53 14.43 18.53 -6.22
CA ALA A 53 13.51 17.46 -6.60
C ALA A 53 12.47 17.20 -5.51
N ASP A 54 12.87 17.26 -4.24
CA ASP A 54 11.98 17.09 -3.10
C ASP A 54 10.98 18.23 -2.96
N ALA A 55 11.41 19.47 -3.22
CA ALA A 55 10.51 20.63 -3.25
C ALA A 55 9.44 20.48 -4.34
N ILE A 56 9.81 19.96 -5.52
CA ILE A 56 8.87 19.66 -6.62
C ILE A 56 7.90 18.55 -6.19
N ASN A 57 8.41 17.45 -5.65
CA ASN A 57 7.59 16.33 -5.18
C ASN A 57 6.60 16.75 -4.09
N LEU A 58 7.06 17.53 -3.11
CA LEU A 58 6.25 18.04 -2.02
C LEU A 58 5.18 19.02 -2.53
N GLY A 59 5.56 19.94 -3.42
CA GLY A 59 4.62 20.87 -4.06
C GLY A 59 3.53 20.13 -4.83
N PHE A 60 3.90 19.09 -5.57
CA PHE A 60 2.96 18.25 -6.31
C PHE A 60 2.06 17.43 -5.39
N LEU A 61 2.59 16.84 -4.32
CA LEU A 61 1.81 16.14 -3.28
C LEU A 61 0.76 17.07 -2.66
N MET A 62 1.17 18.28 -2.27
CA MET A 62 0.26 19.28 -1.72
C MET A 62 -0.83 19.67 -2.72
N PHE A 63 -0.46 19.89 -3.98
CA PHE A 63 -1.43 20.17 -5.05
C PHE A 63 -2.45 19.02 -5.18
N VAL A 64 -2.00 17.77 -5.22
CA VAL A 64 -2.89 16.60 -5.33
C VAL A 64 -3.81 16.46 -4.12
N ILE A 65 -3.32 16.68 -2.90
CA ILE A 65 -4.14 16.66 -1.68
C ILE A 65 -5.21 17.76 -1.71
N VAL A 66 -4.84 18.99 -2.12
CA VAL A 66 -5.78 20.11 -2.23
C VAL A 66 -6.85 19.81 -3.29
N GLN A 67 -6.43 19.32 -4.46
CA GLN A 67 -7.35 18.92 -5.54
C GLN A 67 -8.32 17.83 -5.06
N ALA A 68 -7.82 16.77 -4.41
CA ALA A 68 -8.66 15.70 -3.87
C ALA A 68 -9.69 16.23 -2.86
N ARG A 69 -9.27 17.11 -1.95
CA ARG A 69 -10.17 17.71 -0.96
C ARG A 69 -11.21 18.62 -1.57
N SER A 70 -10.82 19.47 -2.51
CA SER A 70 -11.75 20.38 -3.20
C SER A 70 -12.83 19.58 -3.94
N ALA A 71 -12.45 18.48 -4.58
CA ALA A 71 -13.37 17.58 -5.25
C ALA A 71 -14.32 16.85 -4.29
N LEU A 72 -13.82 16.38 -3.14
CA LEU A 72 -14.67 15.76 -2.11
C LEU A 72 -15.66 16.76 -1.50
N GLN A 73 -15.24 18.01 -1.27
CA GLN A 73 -16.10 19.08 -0.76
C GLN A 73 -17.21 19.45 -1.76
N GLN A 74 -16.88 19.56 -3.06
CA GLN A 74 -17.87 19.81 -4.11
C GLN A 74 -18.93 18.69 -4.16
N GLN A 75 -18.52 17.43 -4.00
CA GLN A 75 -19.46 16.29 -3.95
C GLN A 75 -20.37 16.31 -2.71
N GLN A 76 -19.91 16.85 -1.58
CA GLN A 76 -20.75 16.99 -0.38
C GLN A 76 -21.74 18.16 -0.49
N GLN A 77 -21.40 19.22 -1.22
CA GLN A 77 -22.27 20.39 -1.42
C GLN A 77 -23.29 20.21 -2.55
N GLN A 78 -22.92 19.53 -3.64
CA GLN A 78 -23.87 19.14 -4.68
C GLN A 78 -24.55 17.83 -4.28
N GLN A 79 -25.72 17.93 -3.65
CA GLN A 79 -26.60 16.81 -3.32
C GLN A 79 -27.29 16.20 -4.56
N GLN A 80 -26.70 16.36 -5.76
CA GLN A 80 -27.39 16.09 -7.02
C GLN A 80 -26.49 15.45 -8.10
N ASP A 81 -27.02 14.37 -8.65
CA ASP A 81 -26.63 13.53 -9.79
C ASP A 81 -25.31 12.74 -9.75
N PRO A 82 -25.38 11.38 -9.69
CA PRO A 82 -24.22 10.49 -9.69
C PRO A 82 -23.47 10.40 -11.04
N GLY A 83 -23.64 11.38 -11.95
CA GLY A 83 -23.31 11.24 -13.37
C GLY A 83 -22.25 12.17 -13.97
N SER A 84 -21.97 13.36 -13.43
CA SER A 84 -21.37 14.43 -14.28
C SER A 84 -19.93 14.83 -13.99
N SER A 85 -19.34 14.58 -12.81
CA SER A 85 -17.98 15.04 -12.54
C SER A 85 -16.99 13.88 -12.41
N THR A 86 -16.31 13.59 -13.52
CA THR A 86 -15.16 12.67 -13.51
C THR A 86 -13.97 13.35 -12.84
N VAL A 87 -13.87 13.24 -11.53
CA VAL A 87 -12.69 13.69 -10.81
C VAL A 87 -11.59 12.67 -11.02
N TYR A 88 -10.55 13.05 -11.76
CA TYR A 88 -9.34 12.25 -11.91
C TYR A 88 -8.43 12.52 -10.71
N THR A 89 -8.22 11.48 -9.92
CA THR A 89 -7.34 11.52 -8.76
C THR A 89 -5.90 11.29 -9.22
N LEU A 90 -5.08 12.34 -9.22
CA LEU A 90 -3.66 12.29 -9.62
C LEU A 90 -2.73 11.73 -8.52
N GLY A 91 -3.28 11.12 -7.48
CA GLY A 91 -2.54 10.48 -6.38
C GLY A 91 -1.48 9.49 -6.83
N TRP A 92 -1.76 8.73 -7.88
CA TRP A 92 -0.79 7.77 -8.44
C TRP A 92 0.46 8.45 -9.01
N ILE A 93 0.33 9.65 -9.60
CA ILE A 93 1.48 10.41 -10.12
C ILE A 93 2.33 10.91 -8.96
N SER A 94 1.68 11.42 -7.91
CA SER A 94 2.40 11.91 -6.72
C SER A 94 3.18 10.77 -6.06
N TRP A 95 2.54 9.62 -5.89
CA TRP A 95 3.21 8.42 -5.37
C TRP A 95 4.40 8.01 -6.24
N LEU A 96 4.21 7.96 -7.55
CA LEU A 96 5.26 7.58 -8.49
C LEU A 96 6.46 8.52 -8.41
N LEU A 97 6.25 9.84 -8.46
CA LEU A 97 7.33 10.83 -8.40
C LEU A 97 8.11 10.75 -7.08
N MET A 98 7.40 10.63 -5.96
CA MET A 98 8.03 10.48 -4.65
C MET A 98 8.89 9.21 -4.57
N ASN A 99 8.33 8.06 -4.97
CA ASN A 99 9.06 6.79 -4.88
C ASN A 99 10.19 6.69 -5.92
N MET A 100 10.06 7.34 -7.08
CA MET A 100 11.17 7.50 -8.03
C MET A 100 12.34 8.26 -7.38
N SER A 101 12.06 9.35 -6.65
CA SER A 101 13.09 10.09 -5.92
C SER A 101 13.72 9.23 -4.82
N VAL A 102 12.90 8.59 -3.98
CA VAL A 102 13.39 7.70 -2.91
C VAL A 102 14.24 6.57 -3.48
N SER A 103 13.76 5.86 -4.50
CA SER A 103 14.50 4.77 -5.16
C SER A 103 15.82 5.25 -5.76
N ALA A 104 15.84 6.42 -6.41
CA ALA A 104 17.07 6.96 -6.98
C ALA A 104 18.09 7.29 -5.88
N LYS A 105 17.67 7.93 -4.78
CA LYS A 105 18.54 8.24 -3.64
C LYS A 105 19.09 6.97 -2.99
N VAL A 106 18.25 5.98 -2.75
CA VAL A 106 18.66 4.68 -2.18
C VAL A 106 19.62 3.94 -3.12
N SER A 107 19.38 3.97 -4.43
CA SER A 107 20.28 3.33 -5.40
C SER A 107 21.63 4.03 -5.48
N VAL A 108 21.64 5.37 -5.50
CA VAL A 108 22.89 6.15 -5.45
C VAL A 108 23.65 5.83 -4.17
N PHE A 109 22.96 5.73 -3.04
CA PHE A 109 23.55 5.37 -1.76
C PHE A 109 24.23 3.99 -1.84
N ILE A 110 23.48 2.93 -2.22
CA ILE A 110 23.97 1.55 -2.27
C ILE A 110 25.13 1.38 -3.27
N LEU A 111 25.06 2.01 -4.44
CA LEU A 111 26.05 1.81 -5.51
C LEU A 111 27.36 2.59 -5.30
N HIS A 112 27.36 3.70 -4.53
CA HIS A 112 28.54 4.57 -4.48
C HIS A 112 29.43 4.43 -3.24
N ASP A 113 28.92 4.13 -2.04
CA ASP A 113 29.79 4.23 -0.85
C ASP A 113 29.23 3.50 0.40
N MET A 114 29.19 2.17 0.37
CA MET A 114 28.83 1.36 1.55
C MET A 114 30.01 1.13 2.51
N ASP A 115 31.25 1.28 2.06
CA ASP A 115 32.44 0.99 2.88
C ASP A 115 32.57 1.95 4.08
N LYS A 116 31.96 3.14 4.00
CA LYS A 116 31.85 4.10 5.12
C LYS A 116 30.79 3.74 6.16
N LEU A 117 29.87 2.82 5.86
CA LEU A 117 28.91 2.36 6.88
C LEU A 117 29.63 1.68 8.03
N GLU A 118 30.77 1.03 7.85
CA GLU A 118 31.45 0.30 8.92
C GLU A 118 32.06 1.24 9.99
N GLU A 119 32.60 2.38 9.57
CA GLU A 119 33.11 3.41 10.49
C GLU A 119 31.98 4.07 11.31
N GLU A 120 30.80 4.25 10.70
CA GLU A 120 29.63 4.86 11.34
C GLU A 120 28.60 3.86 11.90
N ALA A 121 28.73 2.54 11.65
CA ALA A 121 27.86 1.48 12.18
C ALA A 121 27.92 1.37 13.70
N ARG A 122 28.96 1.96 14.31
CA ARG A 122 29.06 2.16 15.76
C ARG A 122 28.07 3.20 16.30
N THR A 123 27.39 3.92 15.42
CA THR A 123 26.39 4.91 15.76
C THR A 123 25.00 4.33 15.50
N PHE A 124 24.11 4.42 16.50
CA PHE A 124 22.70 3.99 16.45
C PHE A 124 21.90 4.53 15.24
N TRP A 125 22.46 5.52 14.54
CA TRP A 125 21.79 6.35 13.55
C TRP A 125 21.97 5.93 12.08
N SER A 126 22.77 4.90 11.74
CA SER A 126 23.05 4.62 10.30
C SER A 126 22.03 3.65 9.65
N ALA A 127 22.16 2.33 9.81
CA ALA A 127 21.35 1.36 9.07
C ALA A 127 19.88 1.29 9.53
N ASN A 128 19.63 1.25 10.84
CA ASN A 128 18.26 1.13 11.37
C ASN A 128 17.39 2.35 11.04
N THR A 129 17.97 3.54 11.06
CA THR A 129 17.25 4.78 10.71
C THR A 129 16.98 4.84 9.20
N LEU A 130 17.87 4.33 8.34
CA LEU A 130 17.59 4.20 6.91
C LEU A 130 16.47 3.17 6.64
N LYS A 131 16.49 2.01 7.29
CA LYS A 131 15.41 1.00 7.21
C LYS A 131 14.06 1.59 7.59
N THR A 132 14.01 2.28 8.73
CA THR A 132 12.78 2.95 9.20
C THR A 132 12.33 4.05 8.24
N THR A 133 13.26 4.81 7.65
CA THR A 133 12.97 5.84 6.64
C THR A 133 12.30 5.26 5.40
N ILE A 134 12.77 4.10 4.90
CA ILE A 134 12.12 3.41 3.77
C ILE A 134 10.76 2.84 4.22
N ALA A 135 10.68 2.27 5.42
CA ALA A 135 9.44 1.72 5.98
C ALA A 135 8.33 2.77 6.19
N LEU A 136 8.69 4.05 6.41
CA LEU A 136 7.71 5.15 6.43
C LEU A 136 6.89 5.22 5.14
N GLY A 137 7.43 4.76 4.01
CA GLY A 137 6.72 4.67 2.73
C GLY A 137 5.40 3.90 2.83
N ALA A 138 5.32 2.85 3.64
CA ALA A 138 4.09 2.10 3.85
C ALA A 138 3.01 2.95 4.55
N GLY A 139 3.40 3.74 5.56
CA GLY A 139 2.51 4.68 6.23
C GLY A 139 2.08 5.82 5.31
N ILE A 140 3.00 6.39 4.54
CA ILE A 140 2.73 7.44 3.55
C ILE A 140 1.74 6.93 2.51
N PHE A 141 1.90 5.70 2.00
CA PHE A 141 0.97 5.09 1.05
C PHE A 141 -0.46 5.04 1.61
N LEU A 142 -0.63 4.51 2.82
CA LEU A 142 -1.95 4.39 3.46
C LEU A 142 -2.60 5.75 3.71
N LEU A 143 -1.82 6.72 4.17
CA LEU A 143 -2.30 8.07 4.42
C LEU A 143 -2.66 8.77 3.11
N LEU A 144 -1.83 8.67 2.08
CA LEU A 144 -2.12 9.18 0.74
C LEU A 144 -3.42 8.58 0.22
N LEU A 145 -3.57 7.25 0.24
CA LEU A 145 -4.79 6.56 -0.17
C LEU A 145 -6.02 7.10 0.58
N THR A 146 -5.91 7.22 1.90
CA THR A 146 -6.99 7.76 2.76
C THR A 146 -7.36 9.20 2.41
N THR A 147 -6.40 10.03 1.99
CA THR A 147 -6.70 11.41 1.55
C THR A 147 -7.41 11.50 0.21
N GLN A 148 -7.30 10.47 -0.63
CA GLN A 148 -7.87 10.47 -1.98
C GLN A 148 -9.32 10.00 -2.03
N HIS A 149 -9.86 9.37 -0.98
CA HIS A 149 -11.21 8.84 -0.98
C HIS A 149 -11.97 9.11 0.34
N ASP A 150 -13.28 9.36 0.24
CA ASP A 150 -14.20 9.45 1.39
C ASP A 150 -15.24 8.32 1.33
N ALA A 151 -14.77 7.08 1.06
CA ALA A 151 -15.64 5.92 0.98
C ALA A 151 -16.17 5.57 2.38
N SER A 152 -17.50 5.54 2.52
CA SER A 152 -18.15 5.19 3.77
C SER A 152 -17.81 3.75 4.21
N LEU A 153 -17.74 3.54 5.53
CA LEU A 153 -17.54 2.23 6.14
C LEU A 153 -18.61 1.25 5.63
N GLY A 154 -18.18 0.08 5.15
CA GLY A 154 -19.07 -0.97 4.63
C GLY A 154 -19.57 -0.78 3.19
N SER A 155 -19.17 0.30 2.49
CA SER A 155 -19.51 0.47 1.08
C SER A 155 -18.75 -0.50 0.16
N GLU A 156 -19.39 -0.89 -0.94
CA GLU A 156 -18.76 -1.70 -2.00
C GLU A 156 -17.47 -1.05 -2.56
N GLY A 157 -17.43 0.29 -2.60
CA GLY A 157 -16.23 1.04 -3.03
C GLY A 157 -15.06 0.88 -2.05
N ARG A 158 -15.32 0.90 -0.74
CA ARG A 158 -14.28 0.68 0.27
C ARG A 158 -13.72 -0.74 0.23
N ARG A 159 -14.60 -1.75 0.09
CA ARG A 159 -14.18 -3.14 -0.12
C ARG A 159 -13.28 -3.29 -1.34
N TYR A 160 -13.65 -2.64 -2.45
CA TYR A 160 -12.84 -2.65 -3.67
C TYR A 160 -11.46 -2.00 -3.48
N ILE A 161 -11.38 -0.92 -2.70
CA ILE A 161 -10.11 -0.28 -2.32
C ILE A 161 -9.27 -1.24 -1.49
N GLU A 162 -9.82 -1.75 -0.38
CA GLU A 162 -9.13 -2.66 0.53
C GLU A 162 -8.65 -3.94 -0.18
N GLU A 163 -9.46 -4.49 -1.09
CA GLU A 163 -9.08 -5.65 -1.91
C GLU A 163 -7.91 -5.34 -2.88
N LEU A 164 -7.79 -4.11 -3.35
CA LEU A 164 -6.77 -3.72 -4.32
C LEU A 164 -5.48 -3.20 -3.67
N THR A 165 -5.56 -2.66 -2.45
CA THR A 165 -4.42 -2.06 -1.76
C THR A 165 -3.99 -2.80 -0.51
N GLY A 166 -4.73 -3.83 -0.07
CA GLY A 166 -4.48 -4.55 1.18
C GLY A 166 -3.13 -5.27 1.22
N THR A 167 -2.57 -5.66 0.07
CA THR A 167 -1.25 -6.33 0.00
C THR A 167 -0.09 -5.35 -0.09
N VAL A 168 -0.34 -4.12 -0.55
CA VAL A 168 0.69 -3.13 -0.89
C VAL A 168 1.59 -2.81 0.31
N VAL A 169 1.02 -2.65 1.49
CA VAL A 169 1.78 -2.36 2.72
C VAL A 169 2.81 -3.46 2.97
N TYR A 170 2.41 -4.71 2.82
CA TYR A 170 3.29 -5.86 2.97
C TYR A 170 4.34 -5.93 1.87
N ASP A 171 4.03 -5.49 0.64
CA ASP A 171 5.00 -5.42 -0.46
C ASP A 171 6.08 -4.37 -0.18
N ILE A 172 5.71 -3.21 0.38
CA ILE A 172 6.67 -2.19 0.81
C ILE A 172 7.54 -2.69 1.97
N LEU A 173 6.94 -3.34 2.97
CA LEU A 173 7.69 -3.90 4.10
C LEU A 173 8.64 -5.03 3.68
N ASP A 174 8.24 -5.88 2.74
CA ASP A 174 9.13 -6.90 2.15
C ASP A 174 10.33 -6.25 1.44
N THR A 175 10.10 -5.11 0.77
CA THR A 175 11.17 -4.33 0.13
C THR A 175 12.15 -3.74 1.15
N VAL A 176 11.67 -3.29 2.31
CA VAL A 176 12.53 -2.79 3.40
C VAL A 176 13.47 -3.88 3.90
N GLU A 177 12.98 -5.11 4.01
CA GLU A 177 13.80 -6.21 4.48
C GLU A 177 14.76 -6.73 3.40
N ILE A 178 14.39 -6.65 2.10
CA ILE A 178 15.36 -6.84 1.02
C ILE A 178 16.48 -5.79 1.10
N PHE A 179 16.12 -4.53 1.37
CA PHE A 179 17.13 -3.49 1.60
C PHE A 179 17.95 -3.74 2.85
N ASP A 180 17.39 -4.35 3.90
CA ASP A 180 18.13 -4.73 5.10
C ASP A 180 19.34 -5.60 4.75
N THR A 181 19.13 -6.69 4.01
CA THR A 181 20.20 -7.57 3.53
C THR A 181 21.22 -6.85 2.62
N LEU A 182 20.80 -5.82 1.88
CA LEU A 182 21.73 -5.01 1.08
C LEU A 182 22.51 -3.97 1.92
N LEU A 183 22.00 -3.60 3.09
CA LEU A 183 22.62 -2.64 4.01
C LEU A 183 23.53 -3.33 5.03
N ASP A 184 23.33 -4.63 5.27
CA ASP A 184 24.22 -5.45 6.07
C ASP A 184 25.44 -5.85 5.24
N LEU A 185 26.62 -5.36 5.66
CA LEU A 185 27.88 -5.62 4.96
C LEU A 185 28.26 -7.10 5.01
N GLU A 186 28.01 -7.80 6.12
CA GLU A 186 28.37 -9.22 6.25
C GLU A 186 27.53 -10.07 5.29
N GLU A 187 26.23 -9.78 5.18
CA GLU A 187 25.36 -10.48 4.22
C GLU A 187 25.70 -10.09 2.78
N ARG A 188 26.05 -8.82 2.53
CA ARG A 188 26.37 -8.29 1.20
C ARG A 188 27.70 -8.77 0.65
N GLU A 189 28.76 -8.91 1.46
CA GLU A 189 30.06 -9.41 1.01
C GLU A 189 29.99 -10.83 0.43
N ILE A 190 29.00 -11.62 0.88
CA ILE A 190 28.74 -12.97 0.37
C ILE A 190 28.02 -12.90 -0.99
N LEU A 191 27.35 -11.78 -1.32
CA LEU A 191 26.64 -11.59 -2.58
C LEU A 191 27.62 -11.28 -3.72
N TRP A 192 27.37 -11.88 -4.87
CA TRP A 192 28.10 -11.52 -6.09
C TRP A 192 27.57 -10.18 -6.63
N HIS A 193 28.44 -9.28 -7.11
CA HIS A 193 28.04 -7.97 -7.65
C HIS A 193 26.83 -7.97 -8.61
N PRO A 194 26.71 -8.89 -9.59
CA PRO A 194 25.54 -8.91 -10.47
C PRO A 194 24.23 -9.29 -9.75
N LEU A 195 24.33 -10.05 -8.66
CA LEU A 195 23.20 -10.42 -7.82
C LEU A 195 22.73 -9.22 -7.00
N GLU A 196 23.65 -8.44 -6.45
CA GLU A 196 23.35 -7.21 -5.72
C GLU A 196 22.55 -6.22 -6.58
N GLU A 197 23.03 -5.95 -7.79
CA GLU A 197 22.36 -5.06 -8.75
C GLU A 197 20.96 -5.59 -9.14
N ALA A 198 20.82 -6.91 -9.30
CA ALA A 198 19.54 -7.54 -9.60
C ALA A 198 18.55 -7.41 -8.43
N ILE A 199 19.01 -7.63 -7.19
CA ILE A 199 18.20 -7.47 -5.97
C ILE A 199 17.77 -6.01 -5.83
N LEU A 200 18.69 -5.06 -6.03
CA LEU A 200 18.40 -3.63 -6.02
C LEU A 200 17.35 -3.26 -7.08
N ALA A 201 17.49 -3.77 -8.31
CA ALA A 201 16.53 -3.52 -9.37
C ALA A 201 15.13 -4.03 -9.01
N VAL A 202 15.03 -5.24 -8.45
CA VAL A 202 13.76 -5.81 -7.96
C VAL A 202 13.17 -4.94 -6.84
N ALA A 203 13.98 -4.52 -5.87
CA ALA A 203 13.55 -3.67 -4.76
C ALA A 203 13.03 -2.29 -5.24
N VAL A 204 13.73 -1.66 -6.19
CA VAL A 204 13.28 -0.39 -6.81
C VAL A 204 11.95 -0.58 -7.53
N VAL A 205 11.80 -1.65 -8.32
CA VAL A 205 10.53 -1.96 -8.99
C VAL A 205 9.40 -2.13 -7.97
N ASN A 206 9.64 -2.84 -6.86
CA ASN A 206 8.66 -3.01 -5.78
C ASN A 206 8.23 -1.71 -5.13
N LEU A 207 9.13 -0.74 -4.99
CA LEU A 207 8.78 0.56 -4.42
C LEU A 207 7.87 1.37 -5.36
N LEU A 208 8.03 1.20 -6.68
CA LEU A 208 7.20 1.87 -7.69
C LEU A 208 5.87 1.17 -7.96
N LEU A 209 5.80 -0.14 -7.72
CA LEU A 209 4.64 -0.97 -8.01
C LEU A 209 3.30 -0.55 -7.38
N PRO A 210 3.25 0.03 -6.17
CA PRO A 210 2.00 0.56 -5.61
C PRO A 210 1.34 1.66 -6.48
N THR A 211 2.05 2.19 -7.47
CA THR A 211 1.47 3.04 -8.52
C THR A 211 0.37 2.33 -9.31
N VAL A 212 0.51 1.03 -9.58
CA VAL A 212 -0.43 0.23 -10.39
C VAL A 212 -1.83 0.13 -9.73
N PRO A 213 -1.96 -0.28 -8.45
CA PRO A 213 -3.25 -0.29 -7.78
C PRO A 213 -3.83 1.13 -7.64
N LEU A 214 -3.01 2.15 -7.36
CA LEU A 214 -3.48 3.55 -7.31
C LEU A 214 -3.99 4.06 -8.65
N PHE A 215 -3.29 3.75 -9.74
CA PHE A 215 -3.71 4.08 -11.10
C PHE A 215 -5.02 3.37 -11.46
N THR A 216 -5.13 2.10 -11.11
CA THR A 216 -6.35 1.31 -11.31
C THR A 216 -7.52 1.93 -10.54
N LEU A 217 -7.32 2.33 -9.27
CA LEU A 217 -8.33 3.02 -8.47
C LEU A 217 -8.73 4.38 -9.07
N ALA A 218 -7.77 5.15 -9.55
CA ALA A 218 -8.03 6.44 -10.20
C ALA A 218 -8.89 6.25 -11.47
N ARG A 219 -8.63 5.19 -12.26
CA ARG A 219 -9.41 4.88 -13.47
C ARG A 219 -10.80 4.35 -13.19
N THR A 220 -10.97 3.52 -12.15
CA THR A 220 -12.29 3.00 -11.76
C THR A 220 -13.10 3.99 -10.91
N GLN A 221 -12.56 5.19 -10.66
CA GLN A 221 -13.16 6.20 -9.78
C GLN A 221 -13.53 5.61 -8.41
N PHE A 222 -12.60 4.85 -7.82
CA PHE A 222 -12.78 4.20 -6.53
C PHE A 222 -14.04 3.31 -6.46
N GLY A 223 -14.35 2.60 -7.56
CA GLY A 223 -15.46 1.64 -7.64
C GLY A 223 -16.76 2.18 -8.23
N ARG A 224 -16.82 3.46 -8.65
CA ARG A 224 -18.01 4.03 -9.32
C ARG A 224 -18.18 3.56 -10.77
N LYS A 225 -17.09 3.32 -11.50
CA LYS A 225 -17.14 2.79 -12.87
C LYS A 225 -16.89 1.28 -12.87
N LYS A 226 -17.88 0.51 -13.36
CA LYS A 226 -17.76 -0.94 -13.56
C LYS A 226 -16.89 -1.21 -14.78
N LEU A 227 -15.59 -1.41 -14.59
CA LEU A 227 -14.81 -2.14 -15.59
C LEU A 227 -15.30 -3.59 -15.62
N HIS A 228 -15.07 -4.29 -16.74
CA HIS A 228 -15.40 -5.70 -16.84
C HIS A 228 -14.62 -6.47 -15.76
N LYS A 229 -15.33 -7.01 -14.77
CA LYS A 229 -14.75 -7.61 -13.55
C LYS A 229 -13.60 -8.59 -13.88
N ARG A 230 -13.76 -9.40 -14.93
CA ARG A 230 -12.74 -10.37 -15.38
C ARG A 230 -11.41 -9.73 -15.78
N LEU A 231 -11.45 -8.60 -16.49
CA LEU A 231 -10.22 -7.95 -16.96
C LEU A 231 -9.47 -7.30 -15.79
N ILE A 232 -10.19 -6.77 -14.79
CA ILE A 232 -9.59 -6.28 -13.55
C ILE A 232 -8.95 -7.44 -12.79
N TYR A 233 -9.66 -8.56 -12.58
CA TYR A 233 -9.10 -9.70 -11.86
C TYR A 233 -7.88 -10.28 -12.57
N LEU A 234 -7.91 -10.41 -13.89
CA LEU A 234 -6.76 -10.88 -14.65
C LEU A 234 -5.59 -9.90 -14.57
N HIS A 235 -5.86 -8.60 -14.67
CA HIS A 235 -4.83 -7.57 -14.52
C HIS A 235 -4.21 -7.59 -13.12
N LYS A 236 -5.05 -7.62 -12.07
CA LYS A 236 -4.61 -7.77 -10.67
C LYS A 236 -3.77 -9.03 -10.50
N PHE A 237 -4.24 -10.18 -11.02
CA PHE A 237 -3.55 -11.46 -10.95
C PHE A 237 -2.16 -11.40 -11.61
N LEU A 238 -2.06 -10.86 -12.83
CA LEU A 238 -0.78 -10.72 -13.51
C LEU A 238 0.16 -9.78 -12.76
N VAL A 239 -0.36 -8.66 -12.25
CA VAL A 239 0.44 -7.72 -11.46
C VAL A 239 0.95 -8.44 -10.21
N VAL A 240 0.07 -9.07 -9.42
CA VAL A 240 0.47 -9.81 -8.21
C VAL A 240 1.53 -10.86 -8.51
N LEU A 241 1.41 -11.64 -9.60
CA LEU A 241 2.43 -12.62 -9.97
C LEU A 241 3.76 -11.98 -10.40
N ILE A 242 3.72 -10.98 -11.28
CA ILE A 242 4.92 -10.30 -11.78
C ILE A 242 5.71 -9.65 -10.65
N VAL A 243 5.06 -9.29 -9.54
CA VAL A 243 5.71 -8.67 -8.38
C VAL A 243 6.17 -9.70 -7.35
N ASN A 244 5.24 -10.55 -6.90
CA ASN A 244 5.51 -11.44 -5.77
C ASN A 244 6.39 -12.62 -6.16
N VAL A 245 6.40 -13.04 -7.44
CA VAL A 245 7.28 -14.12 -7.89
C VAL A 245 8.75 -13.69 -7.89
N PRO A 246 9.16 -12.54 -8.48
CA PRO A 246 10.53 -12.06 -8.34
C PRO A 246 10.98 -11.88 -6.88
N ASN A 247 10.11 -11.35 -6.00
CA ASN A 247 10.43 -11.23 -4.57
C ASN A 247 10.64 -12.59 -3.93
N LEU A 248 9.79 -13.56 -4.24
CA LEU A 248 9.96 -14.93 -3.76
C LEU A 248 11.26 -15.55 -4.29
N VAL A 249 11.60 -15.33 -5.55
CA VAL A 249 12.85 -15.85 -6.15
C VAL A 249 14.06 -15.24 -5.46
N VAL A 250 14.11 -13.91 -5.28
CA VAL A 250 15.18 -13.22 -4.55
C VAL A 250 15.32 -13.80 -3.14
N ARG A 251 14.21 -13.98 -2.42
CA ARG A 251 14.22 -14.57 -1.07
C ARG A 251 14.71 -16.02 -1.05
N MET A 252 14.33 -16.83 -2.04
CA MET A 252 14.79 -18.21 -2.15
C MET A 252 16.29 -18.29 -2.46
N VAL A 253 16.80 -17.38 -3.31
CA VAL A 253 18.22 -17.26 -3.60
C VAL A 253 19.00 -16.82 -2.36
N LEU A 254 18.52 -15.83 -1.62
CA LEU A 254 19.14 -15.39 -0.37
C LEU A 254 19.15 -16.50 0.70
N TRP A 255 18.02 -17.21 0.87
CA TRP A 255 17.90 -18.27 1.87
C TRP A 255 18.77 -19.50 1.52
N HIS A 256 18.67 -20.02 0.30
CA HIS A 256 19.36 -21.26 -0.09
C HIS A 256 20.81 -21.01 -0.53
N GLY A 257 21.10 -19.84 -1.10
CA GLY A 257 22.42 -19.48 -1.61
C GLY A 257 23.34 -18.85 -0.57
N HIS A 258 22.78 -18.06 0.36
CA HIS A 258 23.55 -17.23 1.28
C HIS A 258 23.23 -17.47 2.77
N SER A 259 22.41 -18.48 3.08
CA SER A 259 22.04 -18.87 4.47
C SER A 259 21.38 -17.75 5.29
N VAL A 260 20.81 -16.76 4.62
CA VAL A 260 20.03 -15.69 5.27
C VAL A 260 18.78 -16.29 5.91
N GLY A 261 18.37 -15.77 7.07
CA GLY A 261 17.23 -16.27 7.82
C GLY A 261 15.93 -16.30 7.02
N ILE A 262 15.02 -17.24 7.35
CA ILE A 262 13.70 -17.30 6.72
C ILE A 262 12.86 -16.12 7.20
N SER A 263 12.54 -15.23 6.27
CA SER A 263 11.63 -14.13 6.51
C SER A 263 10.16 -14.57 6.58
N PRO A 264 9.36 -14.02 7.52
CA PRO A 264 7.91 -14.14 7.50
C PRO A 264 7.27 -13.63 6.20
N PHE A 265 7.93 -12.70 5.49
CA PHE A 265 7.43 -12.16 4.22
C PHE A 265 7.56 -13.17 3.07
N THR A 266 8.52 -14.09 3.12
CA THR A 266 8.61 -15.24 2.21
C THR A 266 7.35 -16.10 2.27
N LEU A 267 6.87 -16.40 3.49
CA LEU A 267 5.64 -17.16 3.68
C LEU A 267 4.42 -16.38 3.16
N LYS A 268 4.36 -15.07 3.40
CA LYS A 268 3.30 -14.21 2.86
C LYS A 268 3.28 -14.23 1.33
N ASN A 269 4.42 -14.19 0.65
CA ASN A 269 4.48 -14.27 -0.81
C ASN A 269 3.98 -15.63 -1.34
N VAL A 270 4.35 -16.75 -0.70
CA VAL A 270 3.84 -18.09 -1.05
C VAL A 270 2.32 -18.19 -0.84
N VAL A 271 1.81 -17.73 0.29
CA VAL A 271 0.38 -17.74 0.60
C VAL A 271 -0.39 -16.87 -0.39
N LEU A 272 0.10 -15.67 -0.69
CA LEU A 272 -0.56 -14.73 -1.60
C LEU A 272 -0.62 -15.29 -3.02
N ILE A 273 0.47 -15.87 -3.53
CA ILE A 273 0.49 -16.54 -4.84
C ILE A 273 -0.50 -17.70 -4.85
N SER A 274 -0.52 -18.52 -3.80
CA SER A 274 -1.39 -19.70 -3.71
C SER A 274 -2.87 -19.31 -3.67
N LEU A 275 -3.23 -18.31 -2.86
CA LEU A 275 -4.60 -17.80 -2.77
C LEU A 275 -5.05 -17.20 -4.12
N THR A 276 -4.19 -16.39 -4.73
CA THR A 276 -4.45 -15.74 -6.02
C THR A 276 -4.61 -16.78 -7.15
N ALA A 277 -3.81 -17.85 -7.14
CA ALA A 277 -3.94 -18.99 -8.06
C ALA A 277 -5.23 -19.78 -7.83
N TYR A 278 -5.60 -20.03 -6.57
CA TYR A 278 -6.84 -20.72 -6.21
C TYR A 278 -8.09 -19.94 -6.65
N GLU A 279 -8.11 -18.62 -6.46
CA GLU A 279 -9.20 -17.77 -6.94
C GLU A 279 -9.33 -17.79 -8.48
N CYS A 280 -8.19 -17.76 -9.19
CA CYS A 280 -8.19 -17.89 -10.64
C CYS A 280 -8.75 -19.24 -11.10
N TYR A 281 -8.39 -20.32 -10.39
CA TYR A 281 -8.90 -21.67 -10.65
C TYR A 281 -10.41 -21.76 -10.43
N GLU A 282 -10.92 -21.31 -9.28
CA GLU A 282 -12.36 -21.31 -8.99
C GLU A 282 -13.15 -20.47 -9.99
N HIS A 283 -12.61 -19.33 -10.44
CA HIS A 283 -13.26 -18.53 -11.49
C HIS A 283 -13.36 -19.27 -12.82
N LYS A 284 -12.29 -19.98 -13.23
CA LYS A 284 -12.30 -20.81 -14.45
C LYS A 284 -13.27 -21.98 -14.32
N LYS A 285 -13.30 -22.64 -13.17
CA LYS A 285 -14.21 -23.75 -12.85
C LYS A 285 -15.68 -23.32 -12.90
N MET A 286 -16.03 -22.17 -12.32
CA MET A 286 -17.38 -21.61 -12.41
C MET A 286 -17.80 -21.38 -13.87
N LYS A 287 -16.89 -20.84 -14.70
CA LYS A 287 -17.16 -20.60 -16.13
C LYS A 287 -17.34 -21.91 -16.91
N PHE A 288 -16.54 -22.92 -16.60
CA PHE A 288 -16.68 -24.25 -17.19
C PHE A 288 -18.06 -24.85 -16.86
N ASN A 289 -18.47 -24.82 -15.59
CA ASN A 289 -19.77 -25.32 -15.14
C ASN A 289 -20.96 -24.58 -15.78
N LEU A 290 -20.83 -23.26 -16.02
CA LEU A 290 -21.85 -22.48 -16.73
C LEU A 290 -21.97 -22.91 -18.20
N HIS A 291 -20.84 -23.07 -18.90
CA HIS A 291 -20.84 -23.54 -20.28
C HIS A 291 -21.39 -24.98 -20.41
N GLU A 292 -21.11 -25.83 -19.43
CA GLU A 292 -21.67 -27.19 -19.39
C GLU A 292 -23.19 -27.16 -19.20
N LYS A 293 -23.71 -26.30 -18.31
CA LYS A 293 -25.16 -26.10 -18.12
C LYS A 293 -25.85 -25.53 -19.36
N GLU A 294 -25.21 -24.64 -20.11
CA GLU A 294 -25.75 -24.13 -21.38
C GLU A 294 -25.78 -25.21 -22.47
N LYS A 295 -24.74 -26.06 -22.55
CA LYS A 295 -24.69 -27.19 -23.50
C LYS A 295 -25.73 -28.27 -23.19
N ASN A 296 -26.03 -28.49 -21.92
CA ASN A 296 -27.00 -29.48 -21.46
C ASN A 296 -28.43 -28.92 -21.35
N LYS A 297 -28.68 -27.67 -21.78
CA LYS A 297 -30.02 -27.09 -21.79
C LYS A 297 -30.79 -27.71 -22.97
N PRO A 298 -31.90 -28.43 -22.75
CA PRO A 298 -32.67 -29.01 -23.84
C PRO A 298 -33.18 -27.90 -24.76
N THR A 299 -33.00 -28.06 -26.07
CA THR A 299 -33.59 -27.22 -27.10
C THR A 299 -35.11 -27.42 -27.06
N CYS A 300 -35.81 -26.68 -26.20
CA CYS A 300 -37.27 -26.60 -26.33
C CYS A 300 -37.56 -25.86 -27.62
N GLY A 301 -38.22 -26.56 -28.54
CA GLY A 301 -38.86 -25.96 -29.70
C GLY A 301 -39.75 -24.80 -29.26
N SER A 302 -39.77 -23.78 -30.10
CA SER A 302 -40.73 -22.69 -30.08
C SER A 302 -42.13 -23.20 -29.75
N ASP A 303 -42.70 -22.73 -28.65
CA ASP A 303 -44.05 -22.17 -28.61
C ASP A 303 -44.24 -21.30 -27.36
N ILE A 304 -45.14 -20.34 -27.53
CA ILE A 304 -45.39 -19.10 -26.80
C ILE A 304 -45.91 -19.33 -25.37
N GLU A 305 -45.41 -18.58 -24.37
CA GLU A 305 -46.29 -17.91 -23.38
C GLU A 305 -45.60 -16.77 -22.60
N CYS A 306 -46.31 -15.65 -22.50
CA CYS A 306 -46.02 -14.45 -21.72
C CYS A 306 -46.17 -14.70 -20.20
N GLY A 307 -45.41 -13.98 -19.37
CA GLY A 307 -45.80 -13.76 -17.98
C GLY A 307 -44.66 -13.48 -17.00
N ASN A 308 -44.61 -12.21 -16.58
CA ASN A 308 -44.05 -11.61 -15.37
C ASN A 308 -43.22 -12.39 -14.34
N ASP A 309 -42.25 -11.62 -13.84
CA ASP A 309 -41.75 -11.50 -12.47
C ASP A 309 -40.62 -12.42 -11.95
N SER A 310 -39.72 -11.72 -11.25
CA SER A 310 -38.77 -12.19 -10.24
C SER A 310 -37.52 -12.93 -10.73
N SER A 311 -36.43 -12.19 -10.93
CA SER A 311 -35.07 -12.73 -10.82
C SER A 311 -34.37 -12.18 -9.57
N SER A 312 -34.71 -12.82 -8.46
CA SER A 312 -33.81 -13.32 -7.42
C SER A 312 -32.36 -12.82 -7.46
N SER A 313 -32.09 -11.85 -6.59
CA SER A 313 -30.81 -11.69 -5.92
C SER A 313 -30.40 -13.00 -5.25
N ILE A 314 -29.29 -13.61 -5.65
CA ILE A 314 -28.59 -14.62 -4.85
C ILE A 314 -27.20 -14.08 -4.54
N THR A 315 -27.13 -13.50 -3.35
CA THR A 315 -25.95 -13.18 -2.56
C THR A 315 -25.36 -14.49 -2.04
N ALA A 316 -24.11 -14.82 -2.37
CA ALA A 316 -23.23 -15.65 -1.52
C ALA A 316 -21.86 -15.81 -2.17
N THR A 317 -20.89 -14.96 -1.80
CA THR A 317 -19.51 -15.42 -1.64
C THR A 317 -18.88 -14.61 -0.53
N THR A 318 -18.84 -15.23 0.64
CA THR A 318 -18.11 -14.78 1.83
C THR A 318 -16.61 -14.80 1.48
N PHE A 319 -16.05 -13.64 1.17
CA PHE A 319 -14.60 -13.46 1.17
C PHE A 319 -14.14 -13.35 2.62
N ILE A 320 -13.18 -14.20 3.00
CA ILE A 320 -12.42 -14.07 4.23
C ILE A 320 -11.53 -12.84 4.07
N ALA A 321 -12.10 -11.67 4.37
CA ALA A 321 -11.30 -10.55 4.82
C ALA A 321 -10.67 -11.02 6.14
N ILE A 322 -9.34 -11.12 6.20
CA ILE A 322 -8.65 -11.16 7.49
C ILE A 322 -8.90 -9.78 8.11
N PRO A 323 -9.76 -9.65 9.13
CA PRO A 323 -9.99 -8.36 9.74
C PRO A 323 -8.81 -8.11 10.69
N VAL A 324 -7.93 -7.18 10.33
CA VAL A 324 -7.02 -6.57 11.32
C VAL A 324 -7.87 -5.60 12.14
N ASN A 325 -8.53 -6.14 13.17
CA ASN A 325 -9.36 -5.36 14.09
C ASN A 325 -8.45 -4.74 15.17
N PHE A 326 -7.86 -3.59 14.89
CA PHE A 326 -7.20 -2.76 15.90
C PHE A 326 -8.25 -1.80 16.49
N THR A 327 -8.93 -2.19 17.58
CA THR A 327 -9.39 -1.25 18.64
C THR A 327 -9.98 -1.97 19.86
N ASN A 328 -9.33 -1.76 21.02
CA ASN A 328 -9.88 -1.56 22.37
C ASN A 328 -10.77 -2.61 23.05
N ALA A 329 -10.28 -3.18 24.16
CA ALA A 329 -10.89 -3.03 25.51
C ALA A 329 -10.09 -3.79 26.59
N ILE A 330 -9.17 -3.11 27.30
CA ILE A 330 -8.83 -3.48 28.68
C ILE A 330 -9.54 -2.45 29.56
N PRO A 331 -10.54 -2.84 30.38
CA PRO A 331 -11.17 -1.90 31.31
C PRO A 331 -10.21 -1.58 32.47
N PRO A 332 -10.23 -0.34 33.00
CA PRO A 332 -9.44 0.00 34.17
C PRO A 332 -10.00 -0.74 35.40
N ARG A 333 -9.17 -1.60 36.02
CA ARG A 333 -9.48 -2.13 37.36
C ARG A 333 -9.20 -1.05 38.41
N PRO A 334 -10.09 -0.88 39.40
CA PRO A 334 -9.86 0.07 40.49
C PRO A 334 -8.76 -0.41 41.42
N LEU A 335 -7.89 0.52 41.80
CA LEU A 335 -6.90 0.38 42.87
C LEU A 335 -7.60 0.25 44.23
N SER A 336 -7.25 -0.80 44.98
CA SER A 336 -7.29 -0.77 46.44
C SER A 336 -6.19 -1.69 47.01
N PRO A 337 -5.69 -1.39 48.22
CA PRO A 337 -4.30 -1.63 48.59
C PRO A 337 -4.15 -2.92 49.41
N PHE A 338 -3.15 -3.75 49.08
CA PHE A 338 -2.77 -4.87 49.93
C PHE A 338 -1.25 -4.93 50.13
N LEU A 339 -0.86 -4.40 51.29
CA LEU A 339 0.08 -4.96 52.27
C LEU A 339 1.20 -5.87 51.72
N PHE A 340 2.40 -5.32 51.63
CA PHE A 340 3.64 -6.09 51.70
C PHE A 340 3.91 -6.45 53.17
N HIS A 341 3.62 -7.70 53.54
CA HIS A 341 4.10 -8.29 54.79
C HIS A 341 5.45 -8.96 54.53
N ALA A 342 6.49 -8.42 55.15
CA ALA A 342 7.81 -9.03 55.23
C ALA A 342 7.73 -10.42 55.89
N ARG A 343 8.38 -11.43 55.31
CA ARG A 343 8.89 -12.57 56.10
C ARG A 343 10.13 -13.23 55.49
N HIS A 344 11.16 -13.15 56.32
CA HIS A 344 12.43 -13.86 56.34
C HIS A 344 12.32 -15.40 56.24
N ARG A 345 13.36 -15.97 55.62
CA ARG A 345 14.13 -17.18 56.03
C ARG A 345 13.54 -18.57 55.77
N PRO A 346 14.37 -19.65 55.78
CA PRO A 346 15.70 -19.85 56.40
C PRO A 346 16.91 -19.44 55.57
#